data_AF-A0A4S4N5H1-F1
#
_entry.id   AF-A0A4S4N5H1-F1
#
_cell.length_a   1.000
_cell.length_b   1.000
_cell.length_c   1.000
_cell.angle_alpha   90.00
_cell.angle_beta   90.00
_cell.angle_gamma   90.00
#
_symmetry.space_group_name_H-M   'P 1'
#
loop_
_entity.id
_entity.type
_entity.pdbx_description
1 polymer ?
#
loop_
_entity_poly.entity_id
_entity_poly.type
_entity_poly.pdbx_seq_one_letter_code
_entity_poly.pdbx_strand_id
1 'polypeptide(L)'
;MWKLSIGRLDDWTMVIGCDWPRTCSVAGGTINFSRSRVHAQMTALLSTFMSSLCADNITRQLEELTLLKCSLLHGEELSFIPPSNDSERWQTLLDAYPGEPSHSSHLGYPESAAKVQVKSSGIPLRFEVQIPSDYGAPGTVAAWSEEPAAMVAVRGDQISRADQERWQRVVRECAAEVVDSEYPVYELMSSLLLRLHEAETTLTSMTEQEDMSISSPNPAHSESIYHALLTSHHLVSPSKRRNLQSWSSQLSISGFAKVGYPGIIYCEGLQRNVEEFVANIKAMQWLALKVRFVEPLPSGGVVGGPAEDKDRKRWTEFEKVGEVVQEMKKLRRDNYVVEMGIGSAGT
;
A
#
# COMPACT_ATOMS: atom_id res chain seq x y z
N MET A 1 24.51 21.85 -29.83
CA MET A 1 23.97 20.52 -30.14
C MET A 1 25.00 19.51 -29.70
N TRP A 2 24.86 18.97 -28.49
CA TRP A 2 25.84 18.08 -27.87
C TRP A 2 25.50 16.64 -28.23
N LYS A 3 26.43 15.88 -28.82
CA LYS A 3 26.29 14.44 -29.02
C LYS A 3 27.05 13.73 -27.90
N LEU A 4 26.31 13.09 -26.99
CA LEU A 4 26.86 12.08 -26.10
C LEU A 4 27.01 10.80 -26.91
N SER A 5 28.23 10.25 -27.01
CA SER A 5 28.45 8.93 -27.60
C SER A 5 28.89 7.99 -26.49
N ILE A 6 28.03 7.02 -26.17
CA ILE A 6 28.29 5.97 -25.17
C ILE A 6 28.80 4.75 -25.95
N GLY A 7 30.07 4.39 -25.77
CA GLY A 7 30.63 3.13 -26.26
C GLY A 7 30.65 2.09 -25.14
N ARG A 8 30.17 0.87 -25.42
CA ARG A 8 30.35 -0.29 -24.53
C ARG A 8 31.80 -0.77 -24.59
N LEU A 9 32.39 -1.09 -23.43
CA LEU A 9 33.20 -2.29 -23.23
C LEU A 9 33.51 -2.51 -21.75
N ASP A 10 33.68 -3.79 -21.45
CA ASP A 10 33.69 -4.44 -20.15
C ASP A 10 34.96 -4.13 -19.35
N ASP A 11 34.80 -3.36 -18.29
CA ASP A 11 35.52 -3.42 -17.00
C ASP A 11 35.30 -2.11 -16.26
N TRP A 12 35.10 -2.20 -14.94
CA TRP A 12 34.72 -1.10 -14.06
C TRP A 12 35.77 0.03 -14.03
N THR A 13 35.75 0.93 -15.01
CA THR A 13 36.30 2.30 -14.92
C THR A 13 35.60 3.20 -15.94
N MET A 14 34.66 4.02 -15.48
CA MET A 14 34.03 5.04 -16.30
C MET A 14 35.01 6.19 -16.54
N VAL A 15 35.78 6.12 -17.63
CA VAL A 15 36.64 7.23 -18.07
C VAL A 15 35.80 8.20 -18.90
N ILE A 16 35.41 9.33 -18.31
CA ILE A 16 34.81 10.46 -19.06
C ILE A 16 35.95 11.17 -19.81
N GLY A 17 36.23 10.70 -21.02
CA GLY A 17 37.15 11.37 -21.94
C GLY A 17 36.47 12.54 -22.65
N CYS A 18 36.68 13.76 -22.19
CA CYS A 18 36.38 14.95 -22.98
C CYS A 18 37.59 15.29 -23.86
N ASP A 19 37.51 15.02 -25.16
CA ASP A 19 38.49 15.52 -26.12
C ASP A 19 38.30 17.03 -26.29
N TRP A 20 39.22 17.80 -25.71
CA TRP A 20 39.24 19.26 -25.85
C TRP A 20 40.08 19.65 -27.08
N PRO A 21 39.55 20.43 -28.04
CA PRO A 21 40.42 21.12 -28.98
C PRO A 21 41.25 22.14 -28.19
N ARG A 22 42.58 21.96 -28.19
CA ARG A 22 43.50 22.96 -27.66
C ARG A 22 43.37 24.20 -28.54
N THR A 23 42.84 25.27 -27.96
CA THR A 23 42.75 26.66 -28.48
C THR A 23 41.61 26.97 -29.44
N CYS A 24 40.59 27.69 -28.93
CA CYS A 24 39.79 28.63 -29.71
C CYS A 24 40.34 30.03 -29.41
N SER A 25 40.92 30.70 -30.41
CA SER A 25 41.30 32.10 -30.31
C SER A 25 40.10 32.96 -30.69
N VAL A 26 39.49 33.63 -29.72
CA VAL A 26 38.58 34.76 -29.96
C VAL A 26 39.35 36.01 -29.54
N ALA A 27 39.44 36.97 -30.45
CA ALA A 27 40.13 38.22 -30.24
C ALA A 27 39.54 38.97 -29.03
N GLY A 28 40.38 39.23 -28.03
CA GLY A 28 40.05 40.07 -26.87
C GLY A 28 39.75 39.28 -25.60
N GLY A 29 40.80 38.79 -24.93
CA GLY A 29 40.74 38.30 -23.55
C GLY A 29 40.99 36.79 -23.42
N THR A 30 42.20 36.44 -22.97
CA THR A 30 42.54 35.08 -22.56
C THR A 30 41.81 34.75 -21.26
N ILE A 31 40.62 34.14 -21.33
CA ILE A 31 39.97 33.58 -20.14
C ILE A 31 40.62 32.23 -19.86
N ASN A 32 41.60 32.24 -18.94
CA ASN A 32 42.17 31.01 -18.39
C ASN A 32 41.12 30.31 -17.50
N PHE A 33 40.34 29.39 -18.07
CA PHE A 33 39.61 28.42 -17.26
C PHE A 33 40.62 27.42 -16.70
N SER A 34 40.95 27.55 -15.41
CA SER A 34 41.77 26.54 -14.75
C SER A 34 41.02 25.22 -14.75
N ARG A 35 41.67 24.14 -15.18
CA ARG A 35 41.13 22.77 -15.13
C ARG A 35 40.56 22.43 -13.75
N SER A 36 41.13 22.97 -12.66
CA SER A 36 40.65 22.74 -11.30
C SER A 36 39.29 23.37 -11.02
N ARG A 37 38.96 24.53 -11.62
CA ARG A 37 37.68 25.22 -11.37
C ARG A 37 36.52 24.56 -12.12
N VAL A 38 36.76 24.05 -13.33
CA VAL A 38 35.79 23.25 -14.09
C VAL A 38 35.58 21.88 -13.44
N HIS A 39 36.65 21.24 -12.97
CA HIS A 39 36.54 19.98 -12.23
C HIS A 39 35.78 20.15 -10.92
N ALA A 40 36.07 21.19 -10.12
CA ALA A 40 35.34 21.48 -8.88
C ALA A 40 33.86 21.77 -9.12
N GLN A 41 33.50 22.49 -10.20
CA GLN A 41 32.09 22.74 -10.56
C GLN A 41 31.39 21.46 -11.04
N MET A 42 32.03 20.61 -11.84
CA MET A 42 31.46 19.31 -12.21
C MET A 42 31.27 18.40 -10.99
N THR A 43 32.24 18.33 -10.09
CA THR A 43 32.12 17.55 -8.85
C THR A 43 30.99 18.07 -7.96
N ALA A 44 30.84 19.39 -7.83
CA ALA A 44 29.74 19.98 -7.06
C ALA A 44 28.38 19.68 -7.71
N LEU A 45 28.24 19.83 -9.03
CA LEU A 45 26.99 19.53 -9.74
C LEU A 45 26.64 18.04 -9.69
N LEU A 46 27.62 17.15 -9.83
CA LEU A 46 27.43 15.70 -9.67
C LEU A 46 27.03 15.35 -8.24
N SER A 47 27.66 15.98 -7.24
CA SER A 47 27.28 15.79 -5.83
C SER A 47 25.85 16.24 -5.56
N THR A 48 25.44 17.43 -6.03
CA THR A 48 24.07 17.92 -5.84
C THR A 48 23.05 17.06 -6.57
N PHE A 49 23.35 16.65 -7.80
CA PHE A 49 22.48 15.75 -8.57
C PHE A 49 22.34 14.38 -7.89
N MET A 50 23.43 13.83 -7.36
CA MET A 50 23.41 12.55 -6.65
C MET A 50 22.69 12.62 -5.31
N SER A 51 22.83 13.74 -4.58
CA SER A 51 22.05 13.99 -3.37
C SER A 51 20.56 14.14 -3.64
N SER A 52 20.17 14.78 -4.76
CA SER A 52 18.77 14.89 -5.19
C SER A 52 18.18 13.52 -5.52
N LEU A 53 18.89 12.71 -6.30
CA LEU A 53 18.42 11.36 -6.65
C LEU A 53 18.30 10.45 -5.42
N CYS A 54 19.23 10.58 -4.47
CA CYS A 54 19.16 9.87 -3.19
C CYS A 54 17.93 10.30 -2.36
N ALA A 55 17.63 11.60 -2.32
CA ALA A 55 16.47 12.16 -1.63
C ALA A 55 15.13 11.71 -2.27
N ASP A 56 15.08 11.58 -3.58
CA ASP A 56 13.88 11.09 -4.28
C ASP A 56 13.68 9.58 -4.01
N ASN A 57 14.75 8.78 -4.08
CA ASN A 57 14.69 7.35 -3.80
C ASN A 57 14.25 7.07 -2.36
N ILE A 58 14.80 7.78 -1.37
CA ILE A 58 14.41 7.57 0.02
C ILE A 58 12.96 7.98 0.27
N THR A 59 12.48 9.05 -0.37
CA THR A 59 11.06 9.45 -0.31
C THR A 59 10.16 8.31 -0.78
N ARG A 60 10.49 7.67 -1.91
CA ARG A 60 9.71 6.51 -2.41
C ARG A 60 9.76 5.30 -1.49
N GLN A 61 10.93 5.03 -0.89
CA GLN A 61 11.06 3.95 0.10
C GLN A 61 10.20 4.21 1.34
N LEU A 62 10.24 5.44 1.87
CA LEU A 62 9.44 5.84 3.03
C LEU A 62 7.95 5.78 2.71
N GLU A 63 7.53 6.24 1.54
CA GLU A 63 6.14 6.17 1.10
C GLU A 63 5.59 4.73 1.16
N GLU A 64 6.33 3.76 0.61
CA GLU A 64 5.88 2.36 0.64
C GLU A 64 5.96 1.71 2.01
N LEU A 65 7.00 2.01 2.77
CA LEU A 65 7.08 1.56 4.16
C LEU A 65 5.92 2.12 4.99
N THR A 66 5.49 3.36 4.73
CA THR A 66 4.32 3.98 5.37
C THR A 66 3.04 3.29 4.92
N LEU A 67 2.86 3.03 3.63
CA LEU A 67 1.70 2.29 3.10
C LEU A 67 1.61 0.90 3.73
N LEU A 68 2.74 0.19 3.79
CA LEU A 68 2.83 -1.13 4.41
C LEU A 68 2.47 -1.06 5.88
N LYS A 69 3.11 -0.17 6.66
CA LYS A 69 2.83 0.04 8.09
C LYS A 69 1.37 0.38 8.36
N CYS A 70 0.72 1.18 7.50
CA CYS A 70 -0.69 1.54 7.63
C CYS A 70 -1.68 0.43 7.28
N SER A 71 -1.22 -0.63 6.59
CA SER A 71 -2.05 -1.74 6.14
C SER A 71 -2.02 -2.98 7.04
N LEU A 72 -1.07 -3.03 7.99
CA LEU A 72 -0.93 -4.14 8.92
C LEU A 72 -2.19 -4.30 9.78
N LEU A 73 -2.62 -5.55 9.94
CA LEU A 73 -3.74 -5.95 10.78
C LEU A 73 -3.34 -6.04 12.26
N HIS A 74 -4.33 -6.23 13.14
CA HIS A 74 -4.08 -6.47 14.55
C HIS A 74 -3.28 -7.77 14.73
N GLY A 75 -2.15 -7.68 15.41
CA GLY A 75 -1.22 -8.80 15.57
C GLY A 75 -0.09 -8.83 14.54
N GLU A 76 -0.18 -8.04 13.47
CA GLU A 76 0.92 -7.86 12.54
C GLU A 76 1.84 -6.71 12.98
N GLU A 77 3.15 -6.91 12.85
CA GLU A 77 4.15 -5.94 13.25
C GLU A 77 5.24 -5.82 12.20
N LEU A 78 5.58 -4.59 11.83
CA LEU A 78 6.75 -4.25 11.02
C LEU A 78 7.84 -3.69 11.92
N SER A 79 9.06 -4.21 11.74
CA SER A 79 10.25 -3.77 12.47
C SER A 79 11.47 -3.75 11.56
N PHE A 80 12.39 -2.82 11.77
CA PHE A 80 13.66 -2.79 11.03
C PHE A 80 14.65 -3.81 11.57
N ILE A 81 15.41 -4.46 10.68
CA ILE A 81 16.38 -5.50 11.03
C ILE A 81 17.69 -5.36 10.24
N PRO A 82 18.86 -5.72 10.84
CA PRO A 82 19.05 -5.97 12.25
C PRO A 82 18.99 -4.66 13.07
N PRO A 83 18.74 -4.74 14.40
CA PRO A 83 18.85 -3.60 15.28
C PRO A 83 20.24 -2.97 15.17
N SER A 84 20.28 -1.73 14.75
CA SER A 84 21.48 -0.95 14.43
C SER A 84 21.16 0.55 14.42
N ASN A 85 22.17 1.39 14.53
CA ASN A 85 22.01 2.84 14.40
C ASN A 85 21.29 3.22 13.09
N ASP A 86 21.52 2.46 12.01
CA ASP A 86 20.90 2.72 10.72
C ASP A 86 19.41 2.33 10.71
N SER A 87 19.04 1.23 11.37
CA SER A 87 17.64 0.85 11.58
C SER A 87 16.86 1.89 12.41
N GLU A 88 17.51 2.52 13.41
CA GLU A 88 16.91 3.59 14.21
C GLU A 88 16.70 4.87 13.39
N ARG A 89 17.63 5.19 12.49
CA ARG A 89 17.49 6.30 11.53
C ARG A 89 16.30 6.05 10.59
N TRP A 90 16.22 4.85 10.02
CA TRP A 90 15.09 4.45 9.18
C TRP A 90 13.75 4.56 9.92
N GLN A 91 13.67 4.07 11.15
CA GLN A 91 12.47 4.19 11.99
C GLN A 91 12.09 5.64 12.24
N THR A 92 13.07 6.49 12.60
CA THR A 92 12.85 7.92 12.85
C THR A 92 12.34 8.64 11.60
N LEU A 93 12.88 8.32 10.42
CA LEU A 93 12.41 8.88 9.16
C LEU A 93 11.00 8.41 8.81
N LEU A 94 10.70 7.13 9.03
CA LEU A 94 9.38 6.56 8.77
C LEU A 94 8.30 7.18 9.67
N ASP A 95 8.61 7.43 10.94
CA ASP A 95 7.68 8.05 11.89
C ASP A 95 7.45 9.55 11.62
N ALA A 96 8.40 10.22 10.98
CA ALA A 96 8.29 11.63 10.62
C ALA A 96 7.53 11.86 9.29
N TYR A 97 7.37 10.85 8.43
CA TYR A 97 6.73 10.96 7.11
C TYR A 97 5.18 10.99 7.20
N PRO A 98 4.45 11.79 6.39
CA PRO A 98 4.89 12.66 5.30
C PRO A 98 5.26 14.10 5.74
N GLY A 99 5.54 14.33 7.03
CA GLY A 99 5.83 15.65 7.56
C GLY A 99 7.17 16.23 7.11
N GLU A 100 7.28 17.57 7.17
CA GLU A 100 8.55 18.27 6.98
C GLU A 100 9.55 17.81 8.04
N PRO A 101 10.76 17.37 7.65
CA PRO A 101 11.84 16.96 8.54
C PRO A 101 12.43 18.17 9.29
N SER A 102 11.61 18.90 10.05
CA SER A 102 12.00 20.15 10.71
C SER A 102 12.92 19.93 11.92
N HIS A 103 13.27 18.68 12.24
CA HIS A 103 14.26 18.32 13.26
C HIS A 103 15.23 17.16 12.90
N SER A 104 15.12 16.52 11.73
CA SER A 104 15.94 15.33 11.39
C SER A 104 17.20 15.61 10.56
N SER A 105 17.49 16.89 10.26
CA SER A 105 18.68 17.32 9.50
C SER A 105 20.03 17.05 10.19
N HIS A 106 20.05 16.58 11.45
CA HIS A 106 21.28 16.20 12.15
C HIS A 106 21.62 14.70 12.13
N LEU A 107 20.67 13.80 11.84
CA LEU A 107 20.91 12.35 11.93
C LEU A 107 21.56 11.74 10.67
N GLY A 108 21.59 12.49 9.57
CA GLY A 108 22.07 12.01 8.28
C GLY A 108 21.10 11.01 7.64
N TYR A 109 21.29 10.75 6.35
CA TYR A 109 20.57 9.68 5.66
C TYR A 109 21.11 8.31 6.09
N PRO A 110 20.28 7.24 6.06
CA PRO A 110 20.75 5.89 6.30
C PRO A 110 21.83 5.51 5.28
N GLU A 111 22.85 4.78 5.74
CA GLU A 111 23.95 4.32 4.88
C GLU A 111 23.64 2.98 4.20
N SER A 112 22.73 2.20 4.79
CA SER A 112 22.34 0.88 4.30
C SER A 112 20.92 0.87 3.74
N ALA A 113 20.68 -0.09 2.84
CA ALA A 113 19.36 -0.40 2.29
C ALA A 113 18.35 -0.67 3.42
N ALA A 114 17.12 -0.16 3.27
CA ALA A 114 16.08 -0.44 4.25
C ALA A 114 15.80 -1.94 4.29
N LYS A 115 15.90 -2.54 5.46
CA LYS A 115 15.56 -3.94 5.66
C LYS A 115 14.57 -4.07 6.81
N VAL A 116 13.40 -4.59 6.49
CA VAL A 116 12.28 -4.72 7.42
C VAL A 116 11.86 -6.18 7.54
N GLN A 117 11.32 -6.51 8.70
CA GLN A 117 10.65 -7.77 8.94
C GLN A 117 9.19 -7.50 9.25
N VAL A 118 8.31 -8.27 8.62
CA VAL A 118 6.88 -8.30 8.93
C VAL A 118 6.55 -9.67 9.51
N LYS A 119 5.97 -9.68 10.70
CA LYS A 119 5.53 -10.89 11.42
C LYS A 119 4.04 -10.76 11.77
N SER A 120 3.32 -11.87 11.81
CA SER A 120 1.94 -11.95 12.29
C SER A 120 1.87 -12.76 13.57
N SER A 121 1.16 -12.26 14.59
CA SER A 121 1.01 -12.95 15.88
C SER A 121 0.25 -14.25 15.69
N GLY A 122 0.78 -15.36 16.21
CA GLY A 122 0.15 -16.68 16.07
C GLY A 122 0.72 -17.52 14.93
N ILE A 123 1.43 -16.92 13.98
CA ILE A 123 2.05 -17.63 12.87
C ILE A 123 3.58 -17.64 13.04
N PRO A 124 4.24 -18.80 13.12
CA PRO A 124 5.69 -18.91 13.30
C PRO A 124 6.47 -18.65 11.99
N LEU A 125 5.97 -17.73 11.17
CA LEU A 125 6.52 -17.33 9.88
C LEU A 125 6.60 -15.81 9.81
N ARG A 126 7.69 -15.30 9.27
CA ARG A 126 7.93 -13.88 9.03
C ARG A 126 8.56 -13.67 7.67
N PHE A 127 8.25 -12.54 7.07
CA PHE A 127 8.84 -12.10 5.82
C PHE A 127 9.86 -11.02 6.11
N GLU A 128 11.07 -11.18 5.58
CA GLU A 128 12.11 -10.16 5.63
C GLU A 128 12.25 -9.54 4.25
N VAL A 129 11.99 -8.24 4.15
CA VAL A 129 12.08 -7.48 2.91
C VAL A 129 13.31 -6.59 2.94
N GLN A 130 14.11 -6.63 1.89
CA GLN A 130 15.19 -5.70 1.64
C GLN A 130 14.82 -4.79 0.48
N ILE A 131 14.84 -3.47 0.71
CA ILE A 131 14.55 -2.43 -0.26
C ILE A 131 15.88 -1.76 -0.64
N PRO A 132 16.40 -2.00 -1.86
CA PRO A 132 17.63 -1.40 -2.38
C PRO A 132 17.69 0.14 -2.28
N SER A 133 18.88 0.69 -2.13
CA SER A 133 19.09 2.16 -2.05
C SER A 133 18.77 2.89 -3.36
N ASP A 134 18.84 2.20 -4.49
CA ASP A 134 18.42 2.67 -5.81
C ASP A 134 16.94 2.41 -6.10
N TYR A 135 16.13 2.19 -5.06
CA TYR A 135 14.71 1.97 -5.23
C TYR A 135 14.01 3.12 -5.93
N GLY A 136 13.20 2.78 -6.94
CA GLY A 136 12.51 3.74 -7.79
C GLY A 136 13.30 4.16 -9.04
N ALA A 137 14.56 3.71 -9.21
CA ALA A 137 15.29 3.88 -10.44
C ALA A 137 14.73 2.98 -11.57
N PRO A 138 14.86 3.38 -12.86
CA PRO A 138 14.41 2.56 -13.98
C PRO A 138 15.12 1.21 -14.01
N GLY A 139 14.34 0.12 -14.08
CA GLY A 139 14.87 -1.25 -14.16
C GLY A 139 15.08 -1.94 -12.81
N THR A 140 15.03 -1.21 -11.69
CA THR A 140 15.14 -1.79 -10.34
C THR A 140 14.02 -2.81 -10.13
N VAL A 141 12.77 -2.47 -10.42
CA VAL A 141 11.59 -3.37 -10.26
C VAL A 141 11.63 -4.56 -11.24
N ALA A 142 12.18 -4.38 -12.45
CA ALA A 142 12.32 -5.49 -13.40
C ALA A 142 13.30 -6.54 -12.88
N ALA A 143 14.44 -6.11 -12.30
CA ALA A 143 15.38 -7.01 -11.64
C ALA A 143 14.74 -7.74 -10.45
N TRP A 144 13.73 -7.13 -9.80
CA TRP A 144 12.99 -7.74 -8.69
C TRP A 144 12.08 -8.88 -9.12
N SER A 145 11.47 -8.75 -10.30
CA SER A 145 10.65 -9.82 -10.86
C SER A 145 11.46 -11.07 -11.19
N GLU A 146 12.72 -10.90 -11.58
CA GLU A 146 13.59 -12.02 -11.99
C GLU A 146 14.12 -12.80 -10.79
N GLU A 147 14.52 -12.11 -9.70
CA GLU A 147 15.06 -12.73 -8.49
C GLU A 147 14.37 -12.26 -7.19
N PRO A 148 13.09 -12.62 -6.95
CA PRO A 148 12.32 -12.17 -5.79
C PRO A 148 12.92 -12.59 -4.45
N ALA A 149 13.64 -13.73 -4.44
CA ALA A 149 14.27 -14.29 -3.26
C ALA A 149 15.47 -13.47 -2.75
N ALA A 150 16.03 -12.58 -3.59
CA ALA A 150 17.07 -11.64 -3.17
C ALA A 150 16.50 -10.52 -2.29
N MET A 151 15.19 -10.27 -2.37
CA MET A 151 14.52 -9.20 -1.66
C MET A 151 13.68 -9.70 -0.50
N VAL A 152 12.84 -10.70 -0.74
CA VAL A 152 11.91 -11.23 0.26
C VAL A 152 12.38 -12.61 0.69
N ALA A 153 12.92 -12.68 1.91
CA ALA A 153 13.25 -13.93 2.55
C ALA A 153 12.11 -14.38 3.46
N VAL A 154 11.67 -15.62 3.28
CA VAL A 154 10.77 -16.29 4.21
C VAL A 154 11.61 -16.87 5.36
N ARG A 155 11.25 -16.56 6.60
CA ARG A 155 11.90 -17.09 7.81
C ARG A 155 10.85 -17.63 8.77
N GLY A 156 11.23 -18.57 9.61
CA GLY A 156 10.38 -19.08 10.68
C GLY A 156 11.22 -19.82 11.71
N ASP A 157 10.77 -19.85 12.96
CA ASP A 157 11.56 -20.43 14.06
C ASP A 157 11.64 -21.96 13.96
N GLN A 158 10.66 -22.62 13.33
CA GLN A 158 10.59 -24.07 13.07
C GLN A 158 9.88 -24.37 11.74
N ILE A 159 10.19 -23.63 10.67
CA ILE A 159 9.58 -23.87 9.37
C ILE A 159 10.16 -25.15 8.73
N SER A 160 9.29 -26.04 8.26
CA SER A 160 9.72 -27.23 7.54
C SER A 160 10.37 -26.83 6.20
N ARG A 161 11.26 -27.68 5.68
CA ARG A 161 11.84 -27.43 4.34
C ARG A 161 10.77 -27.36 3.26
N ALA A 162 9.72 -28.19 3.36
CA ALA A 162 8.61 -28.20 2.42
C ALA A 162 7.81 -26.88 2.48
N ASP A 163 7.55 -26.35 3.68
CA ASP A 163 6.87 -25.07 3.86
C ASP A 163 7.73 -23.90 3.39
N GLN A 164 9.03 -23.93 3.65
CA GLN A 164 9.98 -22.94 3.15
C GLN A 164 9.95 -22.88 1.62
N GLU A 165 10.03 -24.04 0.95
CA GLU A 165 9.97 -24.12 -0.52
C GLU A 165 8.60 -23.70 -1.08
N ARG A 166 7.51 -24.05 -0.37
CA ARG A 166 6.15 -23.63 -0.71
C ARG A 166 6.02 -22.11 -0.64
N TRP A 167 6.42 -21.49 0.47
CA TRP A 167 6.32 -20.03 0.65
C TRP A 167 7.26 -19.26 -0.27
N GLN A 168 8.44 -19.78 -0.58
CA GLN A 168 9.31 -19.20 -1.61
C GLN A 168 8.67 -19.22 -3.00
N ARG A 169 7.87 -20.25 -3.33
CA ARG A 169 7.10 -20.28 -4.58
C ARG A 169 6.03 -19.19 -4.57
N VAL A 170 5.31 -19.04 -3.46
CA VAL A 170 4.29 -17.99 -3.29
C VAL A 170 4.91 -16.59 -3.44
N VAL A 171 6.09 -16.35 -2.86
CA VAL A 171 6.84 -15.09 -3.07
C VAL A 171 7.13 -14.82 -4.53
N ARG A 172 7.57 -15.82 -5.30
CA ARG A 172 7.84 -15.65 -6.73
C ARG A 172 6.56 -15.35 -7.53
N GLU A 173 5.47 -16.02 -7.21
CA GLU A 173 4.18 -15.77 -7.85
C GLU A 173 3.71 -14.33 -7.59
N CYS A 174 3.70 -13.89 -6.33
CA CYS A 174 3.30 -12.53 -5.98
C CYS A 174 4.24 -11.47 -6.58
N ALA A 175 5.55 -11.72 -6.65
CA ALA A 175 6.50 -10.78 -7.23
C ALA A 175 6.27 -10.58 -8.74
N ALA A 176 5.87 -11.63 -9.46
CA ALA A 176 5.53 -11.54 -10.88
C ALA A 176 4.22 -10.76 -11.14
N GLU A 177 3.34 -10.64 -10.14
CA GLU A 177 2.09 -9.88 -10.24
C GLU A 177 2.30 -8.36 -10.10
N VAL A 178 3.42 -7.92 -9.50
CA VAL A 178 3.63 -6.51 -9.11
C VAL A 178 4.66 -5.75 -9.95
N VAL A 179 5.13 -6.34 -11.07
CA VAL A 179 6.22 -5.77 -11.90
C VAL A 179 5.90 -4.35 -12.41
N ASP A 180 4.63 -4.11 -12.74
CA ASP A 180 4.15 -2.83 -13.26
C ASP A 180 3.47 -1.97 -12.17
N SER A 181 3.64 -2.35 -10.89
CA SER A 181 3.04 -1.62 -9.77
C SER A 181 3.73 -0.28 -9.54
N GLU A 182 2.94 0.72 -9.15
CA GLU A 182 3.45 1.98 -8.62
C GLU A 182 4.11 1.79 -7.24
N TYR A 183 3.64 0.78 -6.48
CA TYR A 183 4.07 0.47 -5.13
C TYR A 183 4.36 -1.04 -4.93
N PRO A 184 5.39 -1.59 -5.59
CA PRO A 184 5.59 -3.04 -5.66
C PRO A 184 5.95 -3.69 -4.33
N VAL A 185 6.67 -3.03 -3.41
CA VAL A 185 6.95 -3.60 -2.08
C VAL A 185 5.66 -3.71 -1.28
N TYR A 186 4.87 -2.65 -1.25
CA TYR A 186 3.58 -2.63 -0.56
C TYR A 186 2.64 -3.74 -1.08
N GLU A 187 2.48 -3.84 -2.40
CA GLU A 187 1.54 -4.76 -3.02
C GLU A 187 1.99 -6.22 -2.88
N LEU A 188 3.31 -6.48 -3.03
CA LEU A 188 3.91 -7.79 -2.78
C LEU A 188 3.66 -8.23 -1.34
N MET A 189 3.97 -7.35 -0.38
CA MET A 189 3.81 -7.67 1.04
C MET A 189 2.35 -7.88 1.42
N SER A 190 1.45 -7.03 0.94
CA SER A 190 0.01 -7.19 1.17
C SER A 190 -0.51 -8.53 0.62
N SER A 191 -0.05 -8.92 -0.57
CA SER A 191 -0.42 -10.20 -1.19
C SER A 191 0.12 -11.40 -0.42
N LEU A 192 1.34 -11.30 0.11
CA LEU A 192 1.95 -12.34 0.94
C LEU A 192 1.22 -12.51 2.28
N LEU A 193 0.89 -11.41 2.95
CA LEU A 193 0.16 -11.44 4.22
C LEU A 193 -1.27 -11.98 4.03
N LEU A 194 -1.94 -11.64 2.93
CA LEU A 194 -3.24 -12.21 2.60
C LEU A 194 -3.18 -13.74 2.47
N ARG A 195 -2.25 -14.25 1.65
CA ARG A 195 -2.06 -15.70 1.47
C ARG A 195 -1.66 -16.38 2.78
N LEU A 196 -0.93 -15.69 3.66
CA LEU A 196 -0.56 -16.18 4.99
C LEU A 196 -1.79 -16.42 5.86
N HIS A 197 -2.70 -15.44 5.93
CA HIS A 197 -3.96 -15.58 6.66
C HIS A 197 -4.90 -16.63 6.06
N GLU A 198 -4.96 -16.76 4.73
CA GLU A 198 -5.75 -17.81 4.07
C GLU A 198 -5.25 -19.21 4.46
N ALA A 199 -3.93 -19.40 4.50
CA ALA A 199 -3.32 -20.66 4.92
C ALA A 199 -3.61 -20.96 6.40
N GLU A 200 -3.56 -19.96 7.27
CA GLU A 200 -3.90 -20.10 8.69
C GLU A 200 -5.38 -20.45 8.88
N THR A 201 -6.29 -19.73 8.24
CA THR A 201 -7.74 -19.96 8.34
C THR A 201 -8.11 -21.38 7.91
N THR A 202 -7.46 -21.88 6.86
CA THR A 202 -7.64 -23.26 6.37
C THR A 202 -7.20 -24.29 7.41
N LEU A 203 -6.06 -24.06 8.07
CA LEU A 203 -5.56 -24.95 9.13
C LEU A 203 -6.49 -24.94 10.35
N THR A 204 -6.94 -23.77 10.78
CA THR A 204 -7.87 -23.62 11.92
C THR A 204 -9.21 -24.29 11.64
N SER A 205 -9.77 -24.11 10.44
CA SER A 205 -11.04 -24.71 10.03
C SER A 205 -10.99 -26.24 9.94
N MET A 206 -9.83 -26.83 9.61
CA MET A 206 -9.65 -28.29 9.61
C MET A 206 -9.48 -28.89 11.01
N THR A 207 -9.11 -28.07 12.00
CA THR A 207 -8.91 -28.51 13.39
C THR A 207 -10.21 -28.44 14.21
N GLU A 208 -11.16 -27.59 13.82
CA GLU A 208 -12.45 -27.42 14.49
C GLU A 208 -13.55 -28.38 13.99
N GLN A 209 -13.27 -29.23 12.98
CA GLN A 209 -14.24 -30.20 12.44
C GLN A 209 -14.32 -31.54 13.18
N GLU A 210 -13.57 -31.75 14.28
CA GLU A 210 -13.66 -32.98 15.08
C GLU A 210 -14.65 -32.94 16.25
N ASP A 211 -15.28 -31.79 16.55
CA ASP A 211 -16.21 -31.71 17.68
C ASP A 211 -17.45 -30.87 17.38
N MET A 212 -18.37 -31.37 16.57
CA MET A 212 -19.80 -31.00 16.66
C MET A 212 -20.68 -32.07 16.00
N SER A 213 -21.25 -32.95 16.82
CA SER A 213 -22.41 -33.75 16.44
C SER A 213 -23.63 -33.40 17.29
N ILE A 214 -24.74 -33.10 16.58
CA ILE A 214 -26.15 -33.11 16.99
C ILE A 214 -26.67 -31.91 17.82
N SER A 215 -27.40 -31.01 17.17
CA SER A 215 -28.86 -30.83 17.40
C SER A 215 -29.49 -29.78 16.46
N SER A 216 -30.63 -30.13 15.88
CA SER A 216 -31.60 -29.26 15.18
C SER A 216 -32.60 -28.64 16.19
N PRO A 217 -33.66 -27.91 15.77
CA PRO A 217 -33.82 -26.90 14.72
C PRO A 217 -34.33 -25.54 15.27
N ASN A 218 -34.02 -24.45 14.55
CA ASN A 218 -34.72 -23.15 14.41
C ASN A 218 -35.49 -22.53 15.61
N PRO A 219 -35.21 -21.25 15.92
CA PRO A 219 -36.28 -20.29 16.17
C PRO A 219 -36.17 -19.07 15.23
N ALA A 220 -37.33 -18.56 14.82
CA ALA A 220 -37.49 -17.37 13.98
C ALA A 220 -36.59 -16.20 14.42
N HIS A 221 -35.50 -15.96 13.70
CA HIS A 221 -34.67 -14.77 13.87
C HIS A 221 -35.38 -13.59 13.21
N SER A 222 -35.72 -12.57 14.01
CA SER A 222 -35.97 -11.23 13.48
C SER A 222 -34.69 -10.78 12.76
N GLU A 223 -34.69 -10.80 11.43
CA GLU A 223 -33.53 -10.38 10.65
C GLU A 223 -33.28 -8.89 10.91
N SER A 224 -32.21 -8.60 11.65
CA SER A 224 -31.82 -7.24 12.00
C SER A 224 -31.14 -6.55 10.81
N ILE A 225 -31.38 -5.25 10.66
CA ILE A 225 -30.72 -4.44 9.62
C ILE A 225 -29.38 -3.97 10.17
N TYR A 226 -28.34 -4.14 9.36
CA TYR A 226 -26.99 -3.68 9.65
C TYR A 226 -26.58 -2.60 8.66
N HIS A 227 -25.55 -1.86 9.03
CA HIS A 227 -24.81 -1.03 8.09
C HIS A 227 -23.30 -1.19 8.28
N ALA A 228 -22.55 -0.80 7.25
CA ALA A 228 -21.11 -0.80 7.31
C ALA A 228 -20.53 0.38 6.54
N LEU A 229 -19.37 0.85 7.00
CA LEU A 229 -18.57 1.88 6.33
C LEU A 229 -17.15 1.35 6.19
N LEU A 230 -16.62 1.46 4.98
CA LEU A 230 -15.25 1.09 4.64
C LEU A 230 -14.57 2.25 3.94
N THR A 231 -13.28 2.41 4.19
CA THR A 231 -12.44 3.41 3.49
C THR A 231 -11.23 2.72 2.92
N SER A 232 -10.82 3.07 1.70
CA SER A 232 -9.56 2.65 1.09
C SER A 232 -8.78 3.87 0.61
N HIS A 233 -7.52 3.69 0.27
CA HIS A 233 -6.71 4.76 -0.31
C HIS A 233 -7.34 5.30 -1.61
N HIS A 234 -7.85 4.41 -2.47
CA HIS A 234 -8.66 4.82 -3.62
C HIS A 234 -9.58 3.71 -4.14
N LEU A 235 -10.69 4.10 -4.76
CA LEU A 235 -11.58 3.22 -5.52
C LEU A 235 -11.61 3.66 -6.99
N VAL A 236 -10.53 3.35 -7.74
CA VAL A 236 -10.40 3.66 -9.18
C VAL A 236 -10.73 2.46 -10.06
N SER A 237 -10.37 1.25 -9.63
CA SER A 237 -10.48 0.02 -10.42
C SER A 237 -11.90 -0.19 -10.98
N PRO A 238 -12.09 -0.21 -12.32
CA PRO A 238 -13.37 -0.50 -12.95
C PRO A 238 -13.90 -1.91 -12.64
N SER A 239 -13.01 -2.84 -12.32
CA SER A 239 -13.41 -4.21 -11.91
C SER A 239 -14.07 -4.20 -10.53
N LYS A 240 -13.43 -3.57 -9.54
CA LYS A 240 -13.98 -3.43 -8.18
C LYS A 240 -15.33 -2.70 -8.19
N ARG A 241 -15.44 -1.62 -8.95
CA ARG A 241 -16.69 -0.85 -9.11
C ARG A 241 -17.83 -1.71 -9.66
N ARG A 242 -17.58 -2.49 -10.72
CA ARG A 242 -18.57 -3.42 -11.28
C ARG A 242 -18.96 -4.52 -10.28
N ASN A 243 -18.00 -5.06 -9.53
CA ASN A 243 -18.27 -6.06 -8.50
C ASN A 243 -19.16 -5.50 -7.39
N LEU A 244 -18.85 -4.30 -6.87
CA LEU A 244 -19.67 -3.61 -5.87
C LEU A 244 -21.11 -3.43 -6.34
N GLN A 245 -21.31 -2.94 -7.56
CA GLN A 245 -22.63 -2.75 -8.17
C GLN A 245 -23.37 -4.07 -8.40
N SER A 246 -22.65 -5.15 -8.76
CA SER A 246 -23.23 -6.48 -8.98
C SER A 246 -23.68 -7.11 -7.67
N TRP A 247 -22.80 -7.15 -6.67
CA TRP A 247 -23.10 -7.69 -5.35
C TRP A 247 -24.17 -6.89 -4.63
N SER A 248 -24.22 -5.57 -4.83
CA SER A 248 -25.26 -4.76 -4.21
C SER A 248 -26.65 -5.17 -4.69
N SER A 249 -26.79 -5.48 -5.98
CA SER A 249 -28.03 -5.99 -6.54
C SER A 249 -28.34 -7.42 -6.09
N GLN A 250 -27.33 -8.30 -6.06
CA GLN A 250 -27.51 -9.72 -5.70
C GLN A 250 -27.88 -9.90 -4.23
N LEU A 251 -27.24 -9.13 -3.35
CA LEU A 251 -27.42 -9.20 -1.90
C LEU A 251 -28.47 -8.21 -1.40
N SER A 252 -29.22 -7.54 -2.28
CA SER A 252 -30.22 -6.52 -1.92
C SER A 252 -29.67 -5.46 -0.95
N ILE A 253 -28.44 -5.01 -1.22
CA ILE A 253 -27.75 -3.99 -0.45
C ILE A 253 -28.03 -2.62 -1.05
N SER A 254 -28.42 -1.70 -0.17
CA SER A 254 -28.50 -0.27 -0.44
C SER A 254 -27.21 0.41 0.00
N GLY A 255 -26.80 1.48 -0.67
CA GLY A 255 -25.60 2.20 -0.28
C GLY A 255 -24.95 2.96 -1.41
N PHE A 256 -23.68 3.29 -1.21
CA PHE A 256 -22.92 4.04 -2.21
C PHE A 256 -21.43 3.74 -2.14
N ALA A 257 -20.74 4.10 -3.22
CA ALA A 257 -19.30 4.15 -3.28
C ALA A 257 -18.81 5.52 -3.77
N LYS A 258 -17.90 6.16 -3.04
CA LYS A 258 -17.14 7.29 -3.54
C LYS A 258 -15.91 6.76 -4.28
N VAL A 259 -15.86 7.02 -5.58
CA VAL A 259 -14.79 6.59 -6.49
C VAL A 259 -13.62 7.60 -6.46
N GLY A 260 -12.43 7.17 -6.85
CA GLY A 260 -11.21 8.01 -6.76
C GLY A 260 -10.62 8.06 -5.35
N TYR A 261 -10.03 9.20 -4.97
CA TYR A 261 -9.27 9.38 -3.71
C TYR A 261 -10.00 10.27 -2.67
N PRO A 262 -10.14 9.87 -1.38
CA PRO A 262 -10.03 8.50 -0.90
C PRO A 262 -11.17 7.63 -1.47
N GLY A 263 -11.06 6.31 -1.39
CA GLY A 263 -12.19 5.41 -1.66
C GLY A 263 -13.08 5.28 -0.43
N ILE A 264 -14.39 5.47 -0.57
CA ILE A 264 -15.34 5.31 0.55
C ILE A 264 -16.46 4.40 0.10
N ILE A 265 -16.85 3.44 0.92
CA ILE A 265 -17.92 2.49 0.61
C ILE A 265 -18.84 2.42 1.81
N TYR A 266 -20.12 2.69 1.58
CA TYR A 266 -21.16 2.57 2.59
C TYR A 266 -22.22 1.60 2.12
N CYS A 267 -22.70 0.74 3.01
CA CYS A 267 -23.78 -0.18 2.71
C CYS A 267 -24.72 -0.39 3.91
N GLU A 268 -25.98 -0.70 3.61
CA GLU A 268 -27.00 -1.14 4.57
C GLU A 268 -27.87 -2.26 3.97
N GLY A 269 -28.38 -3.12 4.84
CA GLY A 269 -29.24 -4.25 4.46
C GLY A 269 -29.43 -5.25 5.60
N LEU A 270 -29.96 -6.42 5.29
CA LEU A 270 -30.05 -7.52 6.26
C LEU A 270 -28.65 -7.90 6.76
N GLN A 271 -28.53 -8.22 8.05
CA GLN A 271 -27.25 -8.57 8.68
C GLN A 271 -26.39 -9.51 7.83
N ARG A 272 -26.93 -10.68 7.48
CA ARG A 272 -26.20 -11.70 6.68
C ARG A 272 -25.71 -11.15 5.33
N ASN A 273 -26.51 -10.30 4.69
CA ASN A 273 -26.21 -9.75 3.38
C ASN A 273 -25.11 -8.68 3.49
N VAL A 274 -25.13 -7.87 4.55
CA VAL A 274 -24.09 -6.87 4.82
C VAL A 274 -22.77 -7.55 5.16
N GLU A 275 -22.79 -8.58 6.01
CA GLU A 275 -21.61 -9.37 6.36
C GLU A 275 -21.00 -10.04 5.13
N GLU A 276 -21.81 -10.64 4.26
CA GLU A 276 -21.38 -11.23 3.00
C GLU A 276 -20.81 -10.18 2.02
N PHE A 277 -21.49 -9.03 1.88
CA PHE A 277 -21.01 -7.93 1.04
C PHE A 277 -19.65 -7.40 1.51
N VAL A 278 -19.48 -7.23 2.82
CA VAL A 278 -18.20 -6.83 3.43
C VAL A 278 -17.13 -7.92 3.25
N ALA A 279 -17.47 -9.20 3.38
CA ALA A 279 -16.54 -10.30 3.12
C ALA A 279 -16.04 -10.29 1.66
N ASN A 280 -16.96 -10.13 0.70
CA ASN A 280 -16.63 -10.03 -0.72
C ASN A 280 -15.74 -8.81 -1.02
N ILE A 281 -16.00 -7.67 -0.38
CA ILE A 281 -15.12 -6.50 -0.48
C ILE A 281 -13.73 -6.82 0.04
N LYS A 282 -13.61 -7.37 1.25
CA LYS A 282 -12.32 -7.70 1.86
C LYS A 282 -11.50 -8.72 1.05
N ALA A 283 -12.17 -9.61 0.31
CA ALA A 283 -11.52 -10.60 -0.54
C ALA A 283 -10.89 -10.01 -1.82
N MET A 284 -11.26 -8.79 -2.22
CA MET A 284 -10.56 -8.09 -3.30
C MET A 284 -9.27 -7.45 -2.77
N GLN A 285 -8.26 -7.27 -3.63
CA GLN A 285 -7.06 -6.54 -3.25
C GLN A 285 -7.36 -5.05 -3.10
N TRP A 286 -6.90 -4.38 -2.04
CA TRP A 286 -7.09 -2.94 -1.82
C TRP A 286 -5.84 -2.30 -1.22
N LEU A 287 -5.57 -1.05 -1.61
CA LEU A 287 -4.61 -0.20 -0.92
C LEU A 287 -5.28 0.41 0.32
N ALA A 288 -4.75 0.13 1.51
CA ALA A 288 -5.20 0.65 2.81
C ALA A 288 -6.71 0.55 3.10
N LEU A 289 -7.35 -0.59 2.82
CA LEU A 289 -8.76 -0.81 3.19
C LEU A 289 -8.91 -0.91 4.71
N LYS A 290 -9.80 -0.09 5.27
CA LYS A 290 -10.19 -0.09 6.67
C LYS A 290 -11.70 -0.26 6.76
N VAL A 291 -12.14 -1.31 7.46
CA VAL A 291 -13.52 -1.45 7.91
C VAL A 291 -13.68 -0.54 9.13
N ARG A 292 -14.49 0.52 9.01
CA ARG A 292 -14.70 1.49 10.10
C ARG A 292 -15.66 0.93 11.14
N PHE A 293 -16.75 0.35 10.66
CA PHE A 293 -17.72 -0.36 11.49
C PHE A 293 -18.53 -1.32 10.63
N VAL A 294 -19.08 -2.33 11.30
CA VAL A 294 -20.18 -3.18 10.85
C VAL A 294 -21.06 -3.35 12.09
N GLU A 295 -22.19 -2.64 12.14
CA GLU A 295 -23.00 -2.60 13.36
C GLU A 295 -24.50 -2.64 13.04
N PRO A 296 -25.33 -3.10 14.00
CA PRO A 296 -26.78 -3.03 13.88
C PRO A 296 -27.23 -1.59 13.71
N LEU A 297 -28.13 -1.36 12.76
CA LEU A 297 -28.74 -0.06 12.57
C LEU A 297 -29.74 0.18 13.72
N PRO A 298 -29.61 1.27 14.51
CA PRO A 298 -30.53 1.54 15.61
C PRO A 298 -31.97 1.64 15.08
N SER A 299 -32.91 0.96 15.75
CA SER A 299 -34.29 0.67 15.30
C SER A 299 -35.23 1.88 15.05
N GLY A 300 -34.70 3.07 14.78
CA GLY A 300 -35.44 4.26 14.35
C GLY A 300 -35.58 4.41 12.83
N GLY A 301 -35.03 3.48 12.03
CA GLY A 301 -35.24 3.43 10.58
C GLY A 301 -36.54 2.72 10.25
N VAL A 302 -37.65 3.46 10.16
CA VAL A 302 -38.93 2.95 9.65
C VAL A 302 -38.67 2.21 8.33
N VAL A 303 -39.05 0.94 8.25
CA VAL A 303 -39.36 0.27 6.98
C VAL A 303 -40.52 1.07 6.39
N GLY A 304 -40.18 2.12 5.66
CA GLY A 304 -41.13 3.02 5.03
C GLY A 304 -42.02 2.19 4.11
N GLY A 305 -43.33 2.49 4.14
CA GLY A 305 -44.31 1.80 3.33
C GLY A 305 -43.95 1.76 1.83
N PRO A 306 -44.65 0.92 1.05
CA PRO A 306 -44.25 0.44 -0.28
C PRO A 306 -44.05 1.50 -1.39
N ALA A 307 -44.20 2.79 -1.09
CA ALA A 307 -44.09 3.90 -2.04
C ALA A 307 -42.77 4.70 -1.95
N GLU A 308 -42.09 4.76 -0.79
CA GLU A 308 -40.81 5.49 -0.63
C GLU A 308 -39.56 4.58 -0.77
N ASP A 309 -39.77 3.28 -0.90
CA ASP A 309 -38.75 2.22 -0.83
C ASP A 309 -38.00 2.00 -2.16
N LYS A 310 -38.39 2.66 -3.26
CA LYS A 310 -37.73 2.48 -4.56
C LYS A 310 -36.46 3.30 -4.74
N ASP A 311 -36.39 4.51 -4.18
CA ASP A 311 -35.20 5.36 -4.30
C ASP A 311 -34.12 4.98 -3.26
N ARG A 312 -34.50 4.43 -2.10
CA ARG A 312 -33.54 3.96 -1.07
C ARG A 312 -32.85 2.65 -1.45
N LYS A 313 -33.30 1.94 -2.48
CA LYS A 313 -32.76 0.62 -2.90
C LYS A 313 -31.62 0.68 -3.92
N ARG A 314 -31.15 1.87 -4.29
CA ARG A 314 -30.20 2.01 -5.39
C ARG A 314 -28.76 2.23 -4.91
N TRP A 315 -27.87 1.34 -5.33
CA TRP A 315 -26.43 1.57 -5.26
C TRP A 315 -26.02 2.76 -6.12
N THR A 316 -25.30 3.71 -5.53
CA THR A 316 -24.92 4.96 -6.20
C THR A 316 -23.41 5.17 -6.13
N GLU A 317 -22.82 5.79 -7.15
CA GLU A 317 -21.42 6.20 -7.12
C GLU A 317 -21.31 7.73 -7.02
N PHE A 318 -20.36 8.20 -6.20
CA PHE A 318 -20.04 9.61 -6.02
C PHE A 318 -18.60 9.90 -6.40
N GLU A 319 -18.33 11.12 -6.86
CA GLU A 319 -16.96 11.54 -7.19
C GLU A 319 -16.34 12.38 -6.08
N LYS A 320 -17.17 13.16 -5.38
CA LYS A 320 -16.71 14.13 -4.38
C LYS A 320 -17.08 13.70 -2.96
N VAL A 321 -16.17 13.96 -2.02
CA VAL A 321 -16.43 13.74 -0.58
C VAL A 321 -17.61 14.58 -0.08
N GLY A 322 -17.81 15.78 -0.64
CA GLY A 322 -18.97 16.61 -0.30
C GLY A 322 -20.32 15.93 -0.58
N GLU A 323 -20.41 15.10 -1.62
CA GLU A 323 -21.63 14.34 -1.95
C GLU A 323 -21.89 13.22 -0.93
N VAL A 324 -20.82 12.56 -0.47
CA VAL A 324 -20.88 11.57 0.61
C VAL A 324 -21.43 12.18 1.89
N VAL A 325 -20.91 13.36 2.28
CA VAL A 325 -21.39 14.07 3.48
C VAL A 325 -22.85 14.47 3.33
N GLN A 326 -23.25 14.98 2.16
CA GLN A 326 -24.65 15.32 1.90
C GLN A 326 -25.57 14.10 1.98
N GLU A 327 -25.15 12.97 1.41
CA GLU A 327 -25.94 11.73 1.42
C GLU A 327 -26.08 11.18 2.85
N MET A 328 -25.00 11.18 3.62
CA MET A 328 -25.04 10.76 5.02
C MET A 328 -25.89 11.69 5.89
N LYS A 329 -25.92 13.00 5.60
CA LYS A 329 -26.86 13.93 6.24
C LYS A 329 -28.32 13.60 5.91
N LYS A 330 -28.64 13.26 4.66
CA LYS A 330 -30.00 12.82 4.27
C LYS A 330 -30.42 11.56 5.04
N LEU A 331 -29.47 10.65 5.25
CA LEU A 331 -29.68 9.43 6.04
C LEU A 331 -29.71 9.67 7.56
N ARG A 332 -29.47 10.90 8.03
CA ARG A 332 -29.29 11.27 9.46
C ARG A 332 -28.14 10.51 10.15
N ARG A 333 -27.03 10.35 9.42
CA ARG A 333 -25.86 9.52 9.75
C ARG A 333 -24.54 10.26 9.52
N ASP A 334 -24.56 11.58 9.51
CA ASP A 334 -23.39 12.39 9.22
C ASP A 334 -22.28 12.30 10.28
N ASN A 335 -22.63 11.99 11.54
CA ASN A 335 -21.65 11.77 12.61
C ASN A 335 -20.62 10.70 12.26
N TYR A 336 -21.02 9.62 11.58
CA TYR A 336 -20.11 8.54 11.16
C TYR A 336 -19.02 8.97 10.19
N VAL A 337 -19.24 10.08 9.48
CA VAL A 337 -18.32 10.60 8.47
C VAL A 337 -17.52 11.78 9.03
N VAL A 338 -18.16 12.64 9.83
CA VAL A 338 -17.51 13.80 10.48
C VAL A 338 -16.51 13.37 11.56
N GLU A 339 -16.86 12.40 12.42
CA GLU A 339 -15.94 11.88 13.45
C GLU A 339 -14.72 11.19 12.84
N MET A 340 -14.83 10.71 11.61
CA MET A 340 -13.76 10.04 10.87
C MET A 340 -12.89 11.01 10.07
N GLY A 341 -13.09 12.33 10.22
CA GLY A 341 -12.34 13.38 9.51
C GLY A 341 -12.66 13.47 8.01
N ILE A 342 -13.70 12.78 7.54
CA ILE A 342 -14.11 12.78 6.14
C ILE A 342 -14.97 14.04 5.92
N GLY A 343 -14.39 15.07 5.29
CA GLY A 343 -15.08 16.33 5.00
C GLY A 343 -14.62 17.55 5.82
N SER A 344 -13.58 17.42 6.65
CA SER A 344 -13.02 18.54 7.42
C SER A 344 -12.05 19.45 6.64
N ALA A 345 -11.97 19.32 5.31
CA ALA A 345 -11.17 20.21 4.48
C ALA A 345 -12.02 21.42 4.04
N GLY A 346 -11.88 22.54 4.76
CA GLY A 346 -12.27 23.87 4.30
C GLY A 346 -13.45 24.50 5.03
N THR A 347 -13.17 25.16 6.15
CA THR A 347 -13.78 26.47 6.46
C THR A 347 -12.75 27.55 6.21
#